data_AF-A0A844FW05-F1
#
_entry.id   AF-A0A844FW05-F1
#
_cell.length_a   1.000
_cell.length_b   1.000
_cell.length_c   1.000
_cell.angle_alpha   90.00
_cell.angle_beta   90.00
_cell.angle_gamma   90.00
#
_symmetry.space_group_name_H-M   'P 1'
#
loop_
_entity.id
_entity.type
_entity.pdbx_description
1 polymer ?
#
loop_
_entity_poly.entity_id
_entity_poly.type
_entity_poly.pdbx_seq_one_letter_code
_entity_poly.pdbx_strand_id
1 'polypeptide(L)'
;MIKEENMTLNERIGYELRSQRLLRRMTIQQVANKLGKSKNTVSYYELGKIKITINDLIDYCNVVGCDYIEILKKANGEWDNTIHQDIKE
;
A
#
# COMPACT_ATOMS: atom_id res chain seq x y z
N MET A 1 -7.79 -11.12 14.62
CA MET A 1 -8.25 -10.70 13.28
C MET A 1 -9.11 -9.46 13.50
N ILE A 2 -8.65 -8.28 13.06
CA ILE A 2 -9.44 -7.05 13.19
C ILE A 2 -10.36 -6.97 11.98
N LYS A 3 -11.65 -6.76 12.24
CA LYS A 3 -12.72 -6.65 11.24
C LYS A 3 -12.44 -5.49 10.29
N GLU A 4 -12.56 -5.76 8.99
CA GLU A 4 -12.40 -4.83 7.88
C GLU A 4 -13.37 -3.62 7.93
N GLU A 5 -14.44 -3.73 8.71
CA GLU A 5 -15.59 -2.81 8.78
C GLU A 5 -15.31 -1.37 9.25
N ASN A 6 -14.12 -1.01 9.75
CA ASN A 6 -13.86 0.34 10.27
C ASN A 6 -12.48 0.95 9.91
N MET A 7 -11.83 0.49 8.84
CA MET A 7 -10.60 1.16 8.39
C MET A 7 -10.90 2.47 7.67
N THR A 8 -10.09 3.49 7.94
CA THR A 8 -10.02 4.71 7.15
C THR A 8 -9.33 4.44 5.80
N LEU A 9 -9.49 5.36 4.85
CA LEU A 9 -8.77 5.28 3.56
C LEU A 9 -7.25 5.23 3.74
N ASN A 10 -6.70 6.00 4.71
CA ASN A 10 -5.26 6.01 4.97
C ASN A 10 -4.77 4.64 5.48
N GLU A 11 -5.55 3.99 6.34
CA GLU A 11 -5.21 2.64 6.85
C GLU A 11 -5.24 1.60 5.73
N ARG A 12 -6.22 1.69 4.82
CA ARG A 12 -6.27 0.83 3.63
C ARG A 12 -5.09 1.03 2.69
N ILE A 13 -4.75 2.28 2.37
CA ILE A 13 -3.55 2.61 1.57
C ILE A 13 -2.30 2.09 2.27
N GLY A 14 -2.14 2.39 3.57
CA GLY A 14 -0.98 1.95 4.35
C GLY A 14 -0.83 0.44 4.38
N TYR A 15 -1.94 -0.29 4.54
CA TYR A 15 -1.97 -1.75 4.48
C TYR A 15 -1.48 -2.27 3.13
N GLU A 16 -1.98 -1.74 2.01
CA GLU A 16 -1.54 -2.15 0.67
C GLU A 16 -0.06 -1.85 0.41
N LEU A 17 0.43 -0.67 0.82
CA LEU A 17 1.83 -0.30 0.74
C LEU A 17 2.74 -1.24 1.53
N ARG A 18 2.30 -1.64 2.73
CA ARG A 18 2.99 -2.61 3.57
C ARG A 18 3.02 -3.99 2.90
N SER A 19 1.89 -4.43 2.36
CA SER A 19 1.77 -5.71 1.66
C SER A 19 2.72 -5.78 0.48
N GLN A 20 2.77 -4.76 -0.38
CA GLN A 20 3.73 -4.70 -1.50
C GLN A 20 5.18 -4.71 -1.03
N ARG A 21 5.52 -3.94 0.01
CA ARG A 21 6.88 -3.93 0.57
C ARG A 21 7.31 -5.31 1.06
N LEU A 22 6.42 -6.02 1.76
CA LEU A 22 6.69 -7.36 2.29
C LEU A 22 6.83 -8.40 1.17
N LEU A 23 6.01 -8.33 0.11
CA LEU A 23 6.14 -9.17 -1.07
C LEU A 23 7.51 -9.01 -1.75
N ARG A 24 8.09 -7.82 -1.69
CA ARG A 24 9.43 -7.50 -2.21
C ARG A 24 10.55 -7.75 -1.20
N ARG A 25 10.24 -8.31 -0.03
CA ARG A 25 11.19 -8.63 1.06
C ARG A 25 12.01 -7.42 1.53
N MET A 26 11.45 -6.23 1.43
CA MET A 26 12.10 -5.00 1.87
C MET A 26 11.74 -4.70 3.32
N THR A 27 12.71 -4.25 4.11
CA THR A 27 12.48 -3.70 5.46
C THR A 27 12.00 -2.25 5.38
N ILE A 28 11.33 -1.77 6.44
CA ILE A 28 10.94 -0.34 6.56
C ILE A 28 12.19 0.55 6.45
N GLN A 29 13.33 0.13 7.02
CA GLN A 29 14.57 0.91 6.96
C GLN A 29 15.11 1.04 5.53
N GLN A 30 15.05 -0.03 4.73
CA GLN A 30 15.49 0.01 3.34
C GLN A 30 14.63 0.96 2.49
N VAL A 31 13.31 0.94 2.68
CA VAL A 31 12.40 1.88 2.00
C VAL A 31 12.66 3.31 2.46
N ALA A 32 12.80 3.54 3.77
CA ALA A 32 13.09 4.85 4.35
C ALA A 32 14.39 5.45 3.79
N ASN A 33 15.46 4.65 3.71
CA ASN A 33 16.74 5.06 3.15
C ASN A 33 16.61 5.47 1.67
N LYS A 34 15.88 4.69 0.86
CA LYS A 34 15.66 4.99 -0.55
C LYS A 34 14.77 6.21 -0.79
N LEU A 35 13.83 6.49 0.12
CA LEU A 35 12.95 7.67 0.07
C LEU A 35 13.58 8.94 0.65
N GLY A 36 14.72 8.85 1.33
CA GLY A 36 15.27 9.97 2.11
C GLY A 36 14.35 10.40 3.27
N LYS A 37 13.58 9.46 3.84
CA LYS A 37 12.64 9.71 4.95
C LYS A 37 13.05 8.94 6.20
N SER A 38 12.46 9.32 7.35
CA SER A 38 12.68 8.57 8.58
C SER A 38 11.97 7.20 8.55
N LYS A 39 12.54 6.22 9.26
CA LYS A 39 11.88 4.90 9.47
C LYS A 39 10.47 5.06 10.05
N ASN A 40 10.28 6.02 10.96
CA ASN A 40 8.98 6.28 11.60
C ASN A 40 7.97 6.82 10.59
N THR A 41 8.38 7.72 9.69
CA THR A 41 7.51 8.25 8.64
C THR A 41 6.97 7.13 7.75
N VAL A 42 7.85 6.24 7.28
CA VAL A 42 7.45 5.07 6.47
C VAL A 42 6.52 4.14 7.25
N SER A 43 6.85 3.85 8.51
CA SER A 43 5.98 3.07 9.41
C SER A 43 4.60 3.72 9.59
N TYR A 44 4.53 5.04 9.72
CA TYR A 44 3.27 5.77 9.90
C TYR A 44 2.44 5.84 8.62
N TYR A 45 3.07 5.89 7.44
CA TYR A 45 2.36 5.68 6.18
C TYR A 45 1.73 4.28 6.15
N GLU A 46 2.52 3.24 6.41
CA GLU A 46 2.06 1.84 6.37
C GLU A 46 1.01 1.48 7.43
N LEU A 47 0.96 2.22 8.54
CA LEU A 47 -0.05 2.08 9.58
C LEU A 47 -1.26 3.01 9.36
N GLY A 48 -1.25 3.87 8.33
CA GLY A 48 -2.30 4.86 8.10
C GLY A 48 -2.39 5.99 9.14
N LYS A 49 -1.38 6.13 10.02
CA LYS A 49 -1.36 7.11 11.12
C LYS A 49 -1.20 8.55 10.65
N ILE A 50 -0.60 8.74 9.48
CA ILE A 50 -0.46 10.04 8.82
C ILE A 50 -0.94 9.93 7.38
N LYS A 51 -1.44 11.05 6.83
CA LYS A 51 -1.77 11.13 5.40
C LYS A 51 -0.48 11.05 4.58
N ILE A 52 -0.49 10.22 3.55
CA ILE A 52 0.55 10.21 2.51
C ILE A 52 0.14 11.17 1.40
N THR A 53 1.07 11.98 0.91
CA THR A 53 0.81 12.85 -0.24
C THR A 53 0.86 12.04 -1.55
N ILE A 54 0.30 12.57 -2.64
CA ILE A 54 0.38 11.89 -3.93
C ILE A 54 1.82 11.70 -4.39
N ASN A 55 2.68 12.72 -4.22
CA ASN A 55 4.10 12.62 -4.56
C ASN A 55 4.80 11.53 -3.73
N ASP A 56 4.57 11.51 -2.42
CA ASP A 56 5.16 10.50 -1.54
C ASP A 56 4.65 9.08 -1.86
N LEU A 57 3.39 8.95 -2.29
CA LEU A 57 2.81 7.68 -2.71
C LEU A 57 3.49 7.17 -3.98
N ILE A 58 3.67 8.03 -4.98
CA ILE A 58 4.36 7.72 -6.23
C ILE A 58 5.81 7.31 -5.94
N ASP A 59 6.53 8.10 -5.13
CA ASP A 59 7.92 7.82 -4.77
C ASP A 59 8.06 6.50 -4.02
N TYR A 60 7.16 6.23 -3.05
CA TYR A 60 7.12 4.96 -2.33
C TYR A 60 6.95 3.79 -3.29
N CYS A 61 5.97 3.89 -4.20
CA CYS A 61 5.66 2.83 -5.16
C CYS A 61 6.82 2.58 -6.13
N ASN A 62 7.50 3.63 -6.59
CA ASN A 62 8.71 3.53 -7.40
C ASN A 62 9.85 2.81 -6.64
N VAL A 63 10.05 3.15 -5.37
CA VAL A 63 11.09 2.54 -4.52
C VAL A 63 10.84 1.06 -4.26
N VAL A 64 9.58 0.68 -4.08
CA VAL A 64 9.15 -0.70 -3.81
C VAL A 64 8.99 -1.52 -5.10
N GLY A 65 8.74 -0.87 -6.23
CA GLY A 65 8.45 -1.54 -7.51
C GLY A 65 7.02 -2.07 -7.58
N CYS A 66 6.05 -1.20 -7.27
CA CYS A 66 4.62 -1.44 -7.46
C CYS A 66 3.94 -0.24 -8.14
N ASP A 67 2.72 -0.42 -8.66
CA ASP A 67 1.93 0.66 -9.27
C ASP A 67 1.03 1.31 -8.23
N TYR A 68 1.10 2.63 -8.10
CA TYR A 68 0.29 3.40 -7.16
C TYR A 68 -1.20 3.42 -7.53
N ILE A 69 -1.55 3.28 -8.81
CA ILE A 69 -2.94 3.19 -9.25
C ILE A 69 -3.56 1.89 -8.72
N GLU A 70 -2.84 0.78 -8.80
CA GLU A 70 -3.28 -0.50 -8.25
C GLU A 70 -3.43 -0.47 -6.72
N ILE A 71 -2.56 0.26 -6.01
CA ILE A 71 -2.72 0.51 -4.57
C ILE A 71 -4.03 1.24 -4.29
N LEU A 72 -4.34 2.30 -5.06
CA LEU A 72 -5.54 3.10 -4.84
C LEU A 72 -6.82 2.32 -5.13
N LYS A 73 -6.86 1.54 -6.22
CA LYS A 73 -8.00 0.65 -6.53
C LYS A 73 -8.29 -0.32 -5.39
N LYS A 74 -7.26 -1.05 -4.94
CA LYS A 74 -7.38 -2.01 -3.83
C LYS A 74 -7.83 -1.32 -2.54
N ALA A 75 -7.24 -0.16 -2.22
CA ALA A 75 -7.62 0.60 -1.03
C ALA A 75 -9.02 1.21 -1.11
N ASN A 76 -9.58 1.38 -2.31
CA ASN A 76 -10.96 1.82 -2.54
C ASN A 76 -11.98 0.67 -2.49
N GLY A 77 -11.51 -0.58 -2.31
CA GLY A 77 -12.37 -1.76 -2.33
C GLY A 77 -12.75 -2.21 -3.74
N GLU A 78 -12.03 -1.74 -4.76
CA GLU A 78 -12.15 -2.26 -6.11
C GLU A 78 -11.33 -3.56 -6.20
N TRP A 79 -11.99 -4.68 -5.92
CA TRP A 79 -11.47 -6.01 -6.20
C TRP A 79 -11.63 -6.26 -7.70
N ASP A 80 -10.54 -6.69 -8.34
CA ASP A 80 -10.54 -7.00 -9.78
C ASP A 80 -11.49 -8.19 -10.07
N ASN A 81 -12.67 -7.88 -10.62
CA ASN A 81 -13.67 -8.86 -11.06
C ASN A 81 -13.26 -9.63 -12.32
N THR A 82 -12.08 -9.36 -12.90
CA THR A 82 -11.65 -9.97 -14.17
C THR A 82 -11.14 -11.41 -14.01
N ILE A 83 -10.96 -11.92 -12.78
CA ILE A 83 -10.57 -13.33 -12.53
C ILE A 83 -11.78 -14.29 -12.64
N HIS A 84 -13.03 -13.81 -12.66
CA HIS A 84 -14.24 -14.66 -12.56
C HIS A 84 -15.05 -14.81 -13.87
N GLN A 85 -14.46 -14.58 -15.06
CA GLN A 85 -15.16 -14.85 -16.33
C GLN A 85 -14.92 -16.26 -16.92
N ASP A 86 -14.03 -17.09 -16.35
CA ASP A 86 -13.63 -18.36 -16.95
C ASP A 86 -14.14 -19.64 -16.24
N ILE A 87 -15.17 -19.54 -15.39
CA ILE A 87 -15.91 -20.73 -14.92
C ILE A 87 -17.40 -20.53 -15.18
N LYS A 88 -17.75 -20.56 -16.48
CA LYS A 88 -19.07 -20.97 -16.95
C LYS A 88 -18.86 -22.00 -18.06
N GLU A 89 -18.63 -23.24 -17.64
CA GLU A 89 -19.02 -24.43 -18.39
C GLU A 89 -19.92 -25.28 -17.50
#